data_AF-A0A936JDI4-F1
#
_entry.id   AF-A0A936JDI4-F1
#
_cell.length_a   1.000
_cell.length_b   1.000
_cell.length_c   1.000
_cell.angle_alpha   90.00
_cell.angle_beta   90.00
_cell.angle_gamma   90.00
#
_symmetry.space_group_name_H-M   'P 1'
#
loop_
_entity.id
_entity.type
_entity.pdbx_description
1 polymer ?
#
loop_
_entity_poly.entity_id
_entity_poly.type
_entity_poly.pdbx_seq_one_letter_code
_entity_poly.pdbx_strand_id
1 'polypeptide(L)'
;MISCKTAQKVGNANLDDKPGYKCSKEALVKMFGGKDSCGTLLFLPNNTKITAPNWSPKDLTLRDGQRISIDYKVIENQTSNCLWKPLVAKITCFQLIKDNIVDSSLLTCDKIIDPFKSQWTKDEIMSTNPYTIGRSIKNGQVWFKFTNVHKNRYFNCDGKFMCETLNREFGECNKRASVYEPFEVFWVRNN
;
A
#
# COMPACT_ATOMS: atom_id res chain seq x y z
N MET A 1 49.91 -30.07 -26.59
CA MET A 1 49.63 -28.62 -26.62
C MET A 1 48.12 -28.42 -26.58
N ILE A 2 47.56 -28.18 -25.40
CA ILE A 2 46.14 -27.84 -25.21
C ILE A 2 46.12 -26.52 -24.46
N SER A 3 45.61 -25.49 -25.11
CA SER A 3 45.57 -24.11 -24.63
C SER A 3 44.23 -23.84 -23.95
N CYS A 4 44.24 -23.69 -22.62
CA CYS A 4 43.10 -23.19 -21.87
C CYS A 4 43.06 -21.66 -21.96
N LYS A 5 42.10 -21.13 -22.72
CA LYS A 5 41.73 -19.71 -22.66
C LYS A 5 40.96 -19.44 -21.37
N THR A 6 41.58 -18.67 -20.48
CA THR A 6 40.98 -18.14 -19.26
C THR A 6 39.80 -17.23 -19.62
N ALA A 7 38.61 -17.58 -19.13
CA ALA A 7 37.40 -16.78 -19.28
C ALA A 7 37.52 -15.45 -18.54
N GLN A 8 37.09 -14.39 -19.22
CA GLN A 8 37.05 -13.01 -18.74
C GLN A 8 36.24 -12.89 -17.44
N LYS A 9 36.81 -12.21 -16.44
CA LYS A 9 36.07 -11.62 -15.33
C LYS A 9 35.00 -10.68 -15.89
N VAL A 10 33.73 -11.09 -15.83
CA VAL A 10 32.59 -10.19 -16.00
C VAL A 10 32.56 -9.30 -14.76
N GLY A 11 32.89 -8.02 -14.96
CA GLY A 11 32.90 -7.02 -13.91
C GLY A 11 31.52 -6.87 -13.27
N ASN A 12 31.50 -6.93 -11.94
CA ASN A 12 30.40 -6.43 -11.13
C ASN A 12 30.23 -4.95 -11.41
N ALA A 13 29.18 -4.59 -12.16
CA ALA A 13 28.75 -3.20 -12.25
C ALA A 13 28.19 -2.80 -10.87
N ASN A 14 29.00 -2.07 -10.10
CA ASN A 14 28.53 -1.23 -9.01
C ASN A 14 27.41 -0.33 -9.55
N LEU A 15 26.23 -0.45 -8.95
CA LEU A 15 25.05 0.38 -9.20
C LEU A 15 24.89 1.45 -8.10
N ASP A 16 26.00 1.85 -7.48
CA ASP A 16 26.02 2.94 -6.52
C ASP A 16 26.24 4.26 -7.29
N ASP A 17 25.20 5.09 -7.25
CA ASP A 17 25.17 6.53 -7.54
C ASP A 17 25.74 7.03 -8.87
N LYS A 18 24.98 6.83 -9.97
CA LYS A 18 25.00 7.80 -11.07
C LYS A 18 24.03 8.96 -10.76
N PRO A 19 24.51 10.20 -10.58
CA PRO A 19 23.65 11.35 -10.35
C PRO A 19 22.78 11.60 -11.59
N GLY A 20 21.47 11.39 -11.47
CA GLY A 20 20.47 11.76 -12.49
C GLY A 20 19.54 10.64 -12.96
N TYR A 21 19.79 9.37 -12.63
CA TYR A 21 18.89 8.29 -13.03
C TYR A 21 17.78 8.11 -12.00
N LYS A 22 16.60 8.73 -12.20
CA LYS A 22 15.43 8.50 -11.32
C LYS A 22 14.76 7.18 -11.67
N CYS A 23 14.54 6.31 -10.70
CA CYS A 23 13.75 5.12 -10.95
C CYS A 23 12.29 5.50 -11.26
N SER A 24 11.60 4.71 -12.07
CA SER A 24 10.32 5.12 -12.66
C SER A 24 9.07 4.75 -11.85
N LYS A 25 9.16 3.77 -10.95
CA LYS A 25 8.00 3.24 -10.23
C LYS A 25 8.12 3.45 -8.73
N GLU A 26 7.13 4.06 -8.12
CA GLU A 26 7.02 4.08 -6.66
C GLU A 26 6.55 2.73 -6.14
N ALA A 27 7.09 2.32 -4.99
CA ALA A 27 6.65 1.14 -4.25
C ALA A 27 6.63 1.43 -2.75
N LEU A 28 5.73 0.77 -2.04
CA LEU A 28 5.75 0.71 -0.58
C LEU A 28 6.44 -0.57 -0.11
N VAL A 29 7.40 -0.42 0.80
CA VAL A 29 8.00 -1.53 1.53
C VAL A 29 7.02 -2.05 2.59
N LYS A 30 6.81 -3.36 2.59
CA LYS A 30 6.11 -4.08 3.65
C LYS A 30 6.98 -5.19 4.20
N MET A 31 7.22 -5.17 5.50
CA MET A 31 8.01 -6.19 6.19
C MET A 31 7.08 -7.12 6.95
N PHE A 32 7.16 -8.41 6.65
CA PHE A 32 6.43 -9.46 7.34
C PHE A 32 7.40 -10.18 8.28
N GLY A 33 7.11 -10.16 9.58
CA GLY A 33 7.81 -10.96 10.56
C GLY A 33 7.19 -12.35 10.69
N GLY A 34 8.01 -13.40 10.82
CA GLY A 34 7.57 -14.73 11.26
C GLY A 34 7.03 -15.71 10.20
N LYS A 35 6.01 -16.48 10.59
CA LYS A 35 5.53 -17.76 10.00
C LYS A 35 5.09 -17.71 8.52
N ASP A 36 4.84 -16.53 7.97
CA ASP A 36 4.26 -16.37 6.63
C ASP A 36 5.28 -16.40 5.48
N SER A 37 6.57 -16.64 5.80
CA SER A 37 7.70 -16.87 4.86
C SER A 37 7.95 -15.81 3.77
N CYS A 38 7.19 -14.71 3.77
CA CYS A 38 7.26 -13.67 2.74
C CYS A 38 8.43 -12.68 2.91
N GLY A 39 8.97 -12.53 4.11
CA GLY A 39 10.04 -11.56 4.41
C GLY A 39 9.64 -10.13 4.03
N THR A 40 10.25 -9.56 2.99
CA THR A 40 9.93 -8.22 2.50
C THR A 40 9.17 -8.29 1.18
N LEU A 41 8.06 -7.56 1.09
CA LEU A 41 7.31 -7.35 -0.16
C LEU A 41 7.30 -5.88 -0.54
N LEU A 42 7.29 -5.63 -1.84
CA LEU A 42 7.10 -4.31 -2.44
C LEU A 42 5.72 -4.23 -3.07
N PHE A 43 4.96 -3.21 -2.69
CA PHE A 43 3.61 -2.95 -3.19
C PHE A 43 3.63 -1.79 -4.16
N LEU A 44 3.24 -2.04 -5.40
CA LEU A 44 3.08 -1.01 -6.42
C LEU A 44 1.68 -0.37 -6.36
N PRO A 45 1.49 0.87 -6.84
CA PRO A 45 0.20 1.56 -6.86
C PRO A 45 -0.93 0.80 -7.58
N ASN A 46 -0.59 -0.09 -8.51
CA ASN A 46 -1.54 -0.92 -9.24
C ASN A 46 -1.88 -2.24 -8.53
N ASN A 47 -1.62 -2.35 -7.22
CA ASN A 47 -1.80 -3.56 -6.40
C ASN A 47 -0.91 -4.75 -6.75
N THR A 48 0.08 -4.58 -7.64
CA THR A 48 1.07 -5.62 -7.91
C THR A 48 1.99 -5.78 -6.70
N LYS A 49 2.22 -7.03 -6.31
CA LYS A 49 3.13 -7.39 -5.21
C LYS A 49 4.39 -8.00 -5.78
N ILE A 50 5.52 -7.56 -5.30
CA ILE A 50 6.83 -8.03 -5.75
C ILE A 50 7.60 -8.55 -4.55
N THR A 51 8.27 -9.69 -4.74
CA THR A 51 9.35 -10.14 -3.87
C THR A 51 10.65 -10.15 -4.66
N ALA A 52 11.74 -9.78 -3.99
CA ALA A 52 13.06 -9.69 -4.58
C ALA A 52 14.07 -10.44 -3.69
N PRO A 53 14.14 -11.78 -3.80
CA PRO A 53 14.85 -12.64 -2.84
C PRO A 53 16.36 -12.40 -2.74
N ASN A 54 16.97 -11.76 -3.75
CA ASN A 54 18.40 -11.43 -3.78
C ASN A 54 18.64 -9.91 -3.74
N TRP A 55 17.63 -9.13 -3.35
CA TRP A 55 17.75 -7.69 -3.26
C TRP A 55 17.90 -7.28 -1.79
N SER A 56 19.11 -6.89 -1.45
CA SER A 56 19.44 -6.24 -0.18
C SER A 56 20.28 -5.02 -0.54
N PRO A 57 19.71 -3.79 -0.45
CA PRO A 57 20.51 -2.60 -0.63
C PRO A 57 21.58 -2.57 0.47
N LYS A 58 22.85 -2.50 0.06
CA LYS A 58 23.96 -2.42 1.01
C LYS A 58 23.80 -1.18 1.87
N ASP A 59 24.13 -1.33 3.15
CA ASP A 59 24.17 -0.23 4.13
C ASP A 59 22.84 0.51 4.35
N LEU A 60 21.72 -0.11 4.00
CA LEU A 60 20.42 0.54 4.02
C LEU A 60 19.35 -0.33 4.68
N THR A 61 18.95 0.07 5.88
CA THR A 61 17.85 -0.56 6.62
C THR A 61 16.52 -0.02 6.11
N LEU A 62 15.82 -0.84 5.32
CA LEU A 62 14.44 -0.55 4.95
C LEU A 62 13.53 -0.67 6.18
N ARG A 63 12.47 0.15 6.21
CA ARG A 63 11.45 0.12 7.26
C ARG A 63 10.10 -0.26 6.67
N ASP A 64 9.28 -0.92 7.46
CA ASP A 64 7.88 -1.13 7.11
C ASP A 64 7.17 0.21 6.87
N GLY A 65 6.38 0.32 5.80
CA GLY A 65 5.73 1.58 5.40
C GLY A 65 6.62 2.56 4.60
N GLN A 66 7.89 2.24 4.37
CA GLN A 66 8.77 3.14 3.64
C GLN A 66 8.41 3.21 2.15
N ARG A 67 8.26 4.42 1.60
CA ARG A 67 8.17 4.61 0.15
C ARG A 67 9.54 4.66 -0.49
N ILE A 68 9.67 3.97 -1.61
CA ILE A 68 10.89 3.87 -2.40
C ILE A 68 10.55 4.02 -3.87
N SER A 69 11.50 4.47 -4.68
CA SER A 69 11.39 4.38 -6.13
C SER A 69 12.24 3.21 -6.62
N ILE A 70 11.69 2.41 -7.52
CA ILE A 70 12.32 1.21 -8.06
C ILE A 70 12.10 1.09 -9.56
N ASP A 71 13.00 0.36 -10.21
CA ASP A 71 12.70 -0.34 -11.46
C ASP A 71 13.00 -1.81 -11.25
N TYR A 72 12.30 -2.68 -11.96
CA TYR A 72 12.44 -4.11 -11.82
C TYR A 72 12.23 -4.86 -13.12
N LYS A 73 12.80 -6.06 -13.20
CA LYS A 73 12.52 -7.05 -14.24
C LYS A 73 11.94 -8.29 -13.60
N VAL A 74 10.77 -8.72 -14.08
CA VAL A 74 10.14 -9.97 -13.64
C VAL A 74 11.06 -11.14 -14.02
N ILE A 75 11.22 -12.09 -13.11
CA ILE A 75 11.92 -13.33 -13.37
C ILE A 75 10.86 -14.37 -13.72
N GLU A 76 10.77 -14.69 -15.01
CA GLU A 76 9.83 -15.69 -15.50
C GLU A 76 10.18 -17.08 -14.97
N ASN A 77 9.18 -17.93 -14.80
CA ASN A 77 9.31 -19.30 -14.28
C ASN A 77 9.80 -19.43 -12.82
N GLN A 78 9.87 -18.33 -12.08
CA GLN A 78 10.12 -18.37 -10.64
C GLN A 78 8.85 -18.05 -9.86
N THR A 79 8.49 -18.94 -8.94
CA THR A 79 7.35 -18.75 -8.03
C THR A 79 7.86 -18.47 -6.62
N SER A 80 7.13 -17.64 -5.90
CA SER A 80 7.38 -17.40 -4.48
C SER A 80 6.61 -18.42 -3.64
N ASN A 81 7.24 -18.91 -2.57
CA ASN A 81 6.58 -19.68 -1.51
C ASN A 81 5.73 -18.82 -0.58
N CYS A 82 5.75 -17.49 -0.75
CA CYS A 82 4.94 -16.55 0.02
C CYS A 82 3.45 -16.73 -0.28
N LEU A 83 2.64 -16.81 0.78
CA LEU A 83 1.17 -16.95 0.70
C LEU A 83 0.49 -15.85 -0.12
N TRP A 84 1.10 -14.66 -0.20
CA TRP A 84 0.57 -13.52 -0.92
C TRP A 84 0.74 -13.61 -2.44
N LYS A 85 1.38 -14.68 -2.94
CA LYS A 85 1.67 -14.97 -4.35
C LYS A 85 2.27 -13.76 -5.09
N PRO A 86 3.37 -13.16 -4.58
CA PRO A 86 4.01 -12.04 -5.26
C PRO A 86 4.69 -12.49 -6.55
N LEU A 87 4.85 -11.55 -7.49
CA LEU A 87 5.78 -11.71 -8.60
C LEU A 87 7.21 -11.75 -8.06
N VAL A 88 8.02 -12.65 -8.60
CA VAL A 88 9.45 -12.67 -8.29
C VAL A 88 10.15 -11.77 -9.30
N ALA A 89 10.88 -10.76 -8.82
CA ALA A 89 11.55 -9.80 -9.69
C ALA A 89 12.96 -9.45 -9.20
N LYS A 90 13.82 -9.09 -10.15
CA LYS A 90 15.11 -8.47 -9.88
C LYS A 90 14.95 -6.96 -9.91
N ILE A 91 15.29 -6.29 -8.82
CA ILE A 91 15.35 -4.82 -8.76
C ILE A 91 16.57 -4.36 -9.57
N THR A 92 16.33 -3.48 -10.54
CA THR A 92 17.36 -2.93 -11.44
C THR A 92 17.72 -1.48 -11.12
N CYS A 93 16.82 -0.76 -10.45
CA CYS A 93 17.04 0.58 -9.93
C CYS A 93 16.39 0.68 -8.55
N PHE A 94 17.03 1.37 -7.62
CA PHE A 94 16.48 1.64 -6.30
C PHE A 94 16.89 3.03 -5.83
N GLN A 95 15.93 3.77 -5.29
CA GLN A 95 16.13 5.07 -4.67
C GLN A 95 15.25 5.23 -3.44
N LEU A 96 15.85 5.76 -2.36
CA LEU A 96 15.08 6.25 -1.23
C LEU A 96 14.41 7.56 -1.59
N ILE A 97 13.11 7.63 -1.32
CA ILE A 97 12.40 8.89 -1.32
C ILE A 97 12.58 9.47 0.09
N LYS A 98 13.39 10.53 0.22
CA LYS A 98 13.64 11.20 1.51
C LYS A 98 12.30 11.68 2.11
N ASP A 99 12.19 11.56 3.44
CA ASP A 99 11.06 12.04 4.26
C ASP A 99 9.69 11.38 4.02
N ASN A 100 9.63 10.12 3.57
CA ASN A 100 8.36 9.42 3.29
C ASN A 100 8.25 8.02 3.92
N ILE A 101 8.40 7.94 5.25
CA ILE A 101 7.82 6.81 5.99
C ILE A 101 6.32 7.07 6.02
N VAL A 102 5.61 6.40 5.13
CA VAL A 102 4.16 6.42 5.10
C VAL A 102 3.73 5.35 6.09
N ASP A 103 3.05 5.78 7.15
CA ASP A 103 2.58 4.84 8.17
C ASP A 103 1.89 3.66 7.48
N SER A 104 2.40 2.47 7.76
CA SER A 104 2.08 1.21 7.09
C SER A 104 0.57 0.92 7.15
N SER A 105 -0.15 1.57 8.07
CA SER A 105 -1.60 1.59 8.18
C SER A 105 -2.33 2.14 6.94
N LEU A 106 -1.71 3.01 6.14
CA LEU A 106 -2.32 3.61 4.95
C LEU A 106 -2.61 2.61 3.81
N LEU A 107 -1.92 1.46 3.78
CA LEU A 107 -2.11 0.42 2.76
C LEU A 107 -3.06 -0.72 3.17
N THR A 108 -3.65 -0.64 4.36
CA THR A 108 -4.68 -1.59 4.82
C THR A 108 -6.10 -1.22 4.36
N CYS A 109 -6.35 0.04 4.01
CA CYS A 109 -7.72 0.51 3.74
C CYS A 109 -8.21 0.27 2.32
N ASP A 110 -7.31 0.18 1.35
CA ASP A 110 -7.63 -0.26 -0.01
C ASP A 110 -8.20 -1.69 0.00
N LYS A 111 -7.86 -2.48 1.04
CA LYS A 111 -8.32 -3.86 1.26
C LYS A 111 -9.51 -3.99 2.19
N ILE A 112 -10.02 -2.91 2.80
CA ILE A 112 -11.33 -2.93 3.47
C ILE A 112 -12.39 -2.94 2.35
N ILE A 113 -12.49 -4.10 1.69
CA ILE A 113 -13.59 -4.47 0.80
C ILE A 113 -14.74 -4.99 1.67
N ASP A 114 -14.40 -5.58 2.82
CA ASP A 114 -15.34 -6.12 3.79
C ASP A 114 -15.24 -5.30 5.09
N PRO A 115 -16.27 -4.50 5.41
CA PRO A 115 -16.28 -3.66 6.60
C PRO A 115 -16.28 -4.50 7.90
N PHE A 116 -16.58 -5.80 7.83
CA PHE A 116 -16.54 -6.69 9.01
C PHE A 116 -15.14 -7.23 9.31
N LYS A 117 -14.12 -6.96 8.48
CA LYS A 117 -12.75 -7.43 8.78
C LYS A 117 -12.01 -6.53 9.76
N SER A 118 -12.33 -5.24 9.78
CA SER A 118 -11.73 -4.29 10.71
C SER A 118 -12.55 -4.19 12.00
N GLN A 119 -11.88 -4.22 13.15
CA GLN A 119 -12.54 -4.11 14.45
C GLN A 119 -13.20 -2.73 14.61
N TRP A 120 -12.51 -1.64 14.28
CA TRP A 120 -13.08 -0.30 14.40
C TRP A 120 -14.31 -0.12 13.50
N THR A 121 -14.30 -0.74 12.32
CA THR A 121 -15.42 -0.69 11.38
C THR A 121 -16.61 -1.49 11.91
N LYS A 122 -16.38 -2.67 12.51
CA LYS A 122 -17.42 -3.43 13.23
C LYS A 122 -18.04 -2.61 14.36
N ASP A 123 -17.20 -1.99 15.19
CA ASP A 123 -17.66 -1.18 16.32
C ASP A 123 -18.51 0.00 15.82
N GLU A 124 -18.11 0.62 14.71
CA GLU A 124 -18.87 1.70 14.09
C GLU A 124 -20.20 1.23 13.47
N ILE A 125 -20.21 0.06 12.81
CA ILE A 125 -21.46 -0.56 12.30
C ILE A 125 -22.43 -0.82 13.46
N MET A 126 -21.94 -1.41 14.55
CA MET A 126 -22.78 -1.76 15.70
C MET A 126 -23.31 -0.53 16.42
N SER A 127 -22.49 0.52 16.55
CA SER A 127 -22.89 1.73 17.28
C SER A 127 -23.79 2.66 16.48
N THR A 128 -23.61 2.75 15.15
CA THR A 128 -24.35 3.73 14.33
C THR A 128 -25.43 3.14 13.46
N ASN A 129 -25.43 1.81 13.31
CA ASN A 129 -26.39 1.06 12.54
C ASN A 129 -26.57 1.64 11.11
N PRO A 130 -25.48 1.78 10.32
CA PRO A 130 -25.52 2.40 9.01
C PRO A 130 -26.27 1.52 8.01
N TYR A 131 -26.91 2.13 7.01
CA TYR A 131 -27.52 1.41 5.89
C TYR A 131 -26.59 1.32 4.67
N THR A 132 -25.64 2.25 4.52
CA THR A 132 -24.54 2.12 3.55
C THR A 132 -23.19 2.53 4.15
N ILE A 133 -22.12 1.97 3.60
CA ILE A 133 -20.75 2.41 3.83
C ILE A 133 -20.12 2.74 2.47
N GLY A 134 -19.66 3.98 2.36
CA GLY A 134 -18.93 4.50 1.22
C GLY A 134 -17.44 4.62 1.49
N ARG A 135 -16.64 4.53 0.42
CA ARG A 135 -15.20 4.73 0.45
C ARG A 135 -14.79 5.76 -0.59
N SER A 136 -13.84 6.62 -0.25
CA SER A 136 -13.19 7.53 -1.20
C SER A 136 -11.69 7.35 -1.15
N ILE A 137 -11.05 7.48 -2.32
CA ILE A 137 -9.60 7.39 -2.49
C ILE A 137 -9.14 8.61 -3.30
N LYS A 138 -8.30 9.45 -2.68
CA LYS A 138 -7.77 10.68 -3.32
C LYS A 138 -6.36 10.94 -2.79
N ASN A 139 -5.43 11.22 -3.70
CA ASN A 139 -4.03 11.49 -3.35
C ASN A 139 -3.39 10.41 -2.46
N GLY A 140 -3.79 9.14 -2.62
CA GLY A 140 -3.30 8.02 -1.82
C GLY A 140 -3.78 7.99 -0.37
N GLN A 141 -4.81 8.76 -0.03
CA GLN A 141 -5.51 8.71 1.25
C GLN A 141 -6.88 8.06 1.04
N VAL A 142 -7.33 7.31 2.05
CA VAL A 142 -8.62 6.61 2.07
C VAL A 142 -9.50 7.17 3.17
N TRP A 143 -10.76 7.43 2.82
CA TRP A 143 -11.79 7.85 3.76
C TRP A 143 -13.00 6.93 3.68
N PHE A 144 -13.68 6.78 4.81
CA PHE A 144 -14.91 6.02 4.93
C PHE A 144 -16.04 6.93 5.35
N LYS A 145 -17.22 6.70 4.77
CA LYS A 145 -18.48 7.36 5.11
C LYS A 145 -19.49 6.31 5.56
N PHE A 146 -19.94 6.40 6.80
CA PHE A 146 -20.98 5.57 7.37
C PHE A 146 -22.28 6.36 7.33
N THR A 147 -23.23 5.90 6.54
CA THR A 147 -24.49 6.61 6.26
C THR A 147 -25.61 5.95 7.04
N ASN A 148 -26.27 6.70 7.92
CA ASN A 148 -27.51 6.28 8.58
C ASN A 148 -28.65 7.27 8.32
N VAL A 149 -29.86 6.95 8.77
CA VAL A 149 -31.08 7.74 8.48
C VAL A 149 -31.03 9.18 9.01
N HIS A 150 -30.23 9.43 10.05
CA HIS A 150 -30.15 10.73 10.73
C HIS A 150 -28.88 11.51 10.36
N LYS A 151 -27.78 10.80 10.11
CA LYS A 151 -26.45 11.37 10.03
C LYS A 151 -25.48 10.55 9.19
N ASN A 152 -24.42 11.22 8.73
CA ASN A 152 -23.24 10.60 8.15
C ASN A 152 -22.05 10.80 9.07
N ARG A 153 -21.22 9.77 9.22
CA ARG A 153 -19.96 9.86 9.97
C ARG A 153 -18.78 9.52 9.07
N TYR A 154 -17.73 10.32 9.20
CA TYR A 154 -16.56 10.25 8.33
C TYR A 154 -15.34 9.84 9.15
N PHE A 155 -14.58 8.89 8.60
CA PHE A 155 -13.39 8.34 9.22
C PHE A 155 -12.24 8.30 8.24
N ASN A 156 -11.02 8.45 8.74
CA ASN A 156 -9.84 8.15 7.95
C ASN A 156 -9.59 6.62 7.92
N CYS A 157 -8.56 6.23 7.17
CA CYS A 157 -8.10 4.85 7.07
C CYS A 157 -7.85 4.15 8.44
N ASP A 158 -7.30 4.87 9.41
CA ASP A 158 -6.96 4.33 10.73
C ASP A 158 -8.18 4.18 11.66
N GLY A 159 -9.39 4.47 11.18
CA GLY A 159 -10.60 4.48 12.01
C GLY A 159 -10.71 5.72 12.90
N LYS A 160 -9.92 6.77 12.64
CA LYS A 160 -10.02 8.04 13.37
C LYS A 160 -11.25 8.81 12.88
N PHE A 161 -12.14 9.13 13.82
CA PHE A 161 -13.28 10.00 13.57
C PHE A 161 -12.82 11.37 13.09
N MET A 162 -13.38 11.83 11.97
CA MET A 162 -13.07 13.11 11.37
C MET A 162 -14.17 14.12 11.66
N CYS A 163 -15.41 13.78 11.30
CA CYS A 163 -16.57 14.61 11.59
C CYS A 163 -17.89 13.86 11.32
N GLU A 164 -19.00 14.50 11.71
CA GLU A 164 -20.38 14.01 11.55
C GLU A 164 -21.24 15.11 10.91
N THR A 165 -22.13 14.71 9.99
CA THR A 165 -23.14 15.60 9.38
C THR A 165 -24.52 15.12 9.72
N LEU A 166 -25.43 16.04 10.04
CA LEU A 166 -26.86 15.73 10.02
C LEU A 166 -27.33 15.78 8.56
N ASN A 167 -28.16 14.81 8.15
CA ASN A 167 -28.57 14.64 6.75
C ASN A 167 -29.28 15.86 6.11
N ARG A 168 -29.61 16.89 6.90
CA ARG A 168 -30.36 18.08 6.47
C ARG A 168 -29.65 19.41 6.75
N GLU A 169 -28.47 19.42 7.36
CA GLU A 169 -27.81 20.67 7.77
C GLU A 169 -26.45 20.87 7.09
N PHE A 170 -26.27 22.01 6.40
CA PHE A 170 -24.98 22.44 5.87
C PHE A 170 -24.05 22.95 6.98
N GLY A 171 -23.48 22.02 7.76
CA GLY A 171 -22.48 22.33 8.78
C GLY A 171 -21.03 22.38 8.24
N GLU A 172 -20.11 22.79 9.10
CA GLU A 172 -18.66 22.76 8.90
C GLU A 172 -18.16 21.40 8.36
N CYS A 173 -18.71 20.29 8.87
CA CYS A 173 -18.34 18.95 8.40
C CYS A 173 -18.75 18.70 6.95
N ASN A 174 -19.89 19.22 6.47
CA ASN A 174 -20.29 19.07 5.07
C ASN A 174 -19.30 19.78 4.12
N LYS A 175 -18.80 20.95 4.52
CA LYS A 175 -17.75 21.65 3.76
C LYS A 175 -16.47 20.83 3.70
N ARG A 176 -16.03 20.27 4.83
CA ARG A 176 -14.83 19.41 4.89
C ARG A 176 -15.02 18.10 4.12
N ALA A 177 -16.21 17.51 4.20
CA ALA A 177 -16.56 16.26 3.54
C ALA A 177 -16.49 16.35 2.01
N SER A 178 -16.77 17.52 1.44
CA SER A 178 -16.66 17.75 -0.02
C SER A 178 -15.24 17.49 -0.55
N VAL A 179 -14.21 17.65 0.28
CA VAL A 179 -12.81 17.37 -0.09
C VAL A 179 -12.60 15.87 -0.34
N TYR A 180 -13.37 15.03 0.35
CA TYR A 180 -13.32 13.58 0.30
C TYR A 180 -14.26 12.99 -0.75
N GLU A 181 -15.06 13.77 -1.46
CA GLU A 181 -15.91 13.25 -2.54
C GLU A 181 -15.06 12.94 -3.80
N PRO A 182 -15.48 11.97 -4.64
CA PRO A 182 -16.69 11.16 -4.52
C PRO A 182 -16.53 9.92 -3.60
N PHE A 183 -17.59 9.53 -2.89
CA PHE A 183 -17.66 8.21 -2.23
C PHE A 183 -18.29 7.13 -3.12
N GLU A 184 -17.58 6.03 -3.30
CA GLU A 184 -18.09 4.78 -3.88
C GLU A 184 -18.73 3.92 -2.76
N VAL A 185 -20.00 3.56 -2.92
CA VAL A 185 -20.66 2.64 -1.98
C VAL A 185 -20.15 1.22 -2.23
N PHE A 186 -19.52 0.63 -1.22
CA PHE A 186 -18.98 -0.75 -1.32
C PHE A 186 -19.68 -1.72 -0.38
N TRP A 187 -20.53 -1.23 0.53
CA TRP A 187 -21.38 -2.07 1.37
C TRP A 187 -22.76 -1.43 1.56
N VAL A 188 -23.78 -2.28 1.51
CA VAL A 188 -25.18 -1.95 1.75
C VAL A 188 -25.74 -2.99 2.71
N ARG A 189 -26.53 -2.54 3.69
CA ARG A 189 -27.25 -3.44 4.58
C ARG A 189 -28.34 -4.17 3.82
N ASN A 190 -28.30 -5.50 3.83
CA ASN A 190 -29.43 -6.31 3.38
C ASN A 190 -30.48 -6.32 4.51
N ASN A 191 -31.70 -5.92 4.19
CA ASN A 191 -32.86 -5.98 5.09
C ASN A 191 -33.31 -7.42 5.31
#